data_AF-A0A9W8QAS5-F1
#
_entry.id   AF-A0A9W8QAS5-F1
#
_cell.length_a   1.000
_cell.length_b   1.000
_cell.length_c   1.000
_cell.angle_alpha   90.00
_cell.angle_beta   90.00
_cell.angle_gamma   90.00
#
_symmetry.space_group_name_H-M   'P 1'
#
loop_
_entity.id
_entity.type
_entity.pdbx_description
1 polymer ?
#
loop_
_entity_poly.entity_id
_entity_poly.type
_entity_poly.pdbx_seq_one_letter_code
_entity_poly.pdbx_strand_id
1 'polypeptide(L)'
;MASPELAIAKAALCASLFKADPVSLSRPEVDTLFPLLDATIAQCSRHNVQSCKNWIMAHVASSPARCANLAKYLAALSKSFPTDTATRPSPKRKRLHILYLLSDTLHDAARTSNSVCANAWAAHLVTLVAAAASFDRCPKHKAKLENLVALWAEKQLFTGDVLSQFRDAVSKNGNITAPVAQADATSTTSLKVAKEAPYTLPSSHGDTSTPWYDLPVGTWLPHLTPNSARPIVTDHIRPIQLSAGLADGALVDAVKKLLCSADRMHSSIDVSSIDGSSRSPSPLRKRPRRYSSESRSRSRSRSLSRSRTPPARETLQGYRHHRLHLKLASRHNGLRRRRRLFH
;
A
#
# COMPACT_ATOMS: atom_id res chain seq x y z
N MET A 1 -9.79 18.39 -0.99
CA MET A 1 -8.60 17.68 -0.47
C MET A 1 -8.87 16.19 -0.50
N ALA A 2 -7.89 15.36 -0.86
CA ALA A 2 -8.03 13.90 -0.76
C ALA A 2 -8.14 13.50 0.72
N SER A 3 -8.98 12.51 1.04
CA SER A 3 -9.04 12.00 2.42
C SER A 3 -7.72 11.31 2.78
N PRO A 4 -7.25 11.36 4.04
CA PRO A 4 -6.02 10.70 4.45
C PRO A 4 -6.10 9.18 4.20
N GLU A 5 -7.27 8.56 4.40
CA GLU A 5 -7.53 7.16 4.05
C GLU A 5 -7.26 6.85 2.56
N LEU A 6 -7.67 7.74 1.64
CA LEU A 6 -7.44 7.53 0.21
C LEU A 6 -5.95 7.62 -0.13
N ALA A 7 -5.23 8.56 0.47
CA ALA A 7 -3.78 8.71 0.28
C ALA A 7 -3.03 7.47 0.80
N ILE A 8 -3.37 6.99 2.00
CA ILE A 8 -2.80 5.77 2.60
C ILE A 8 -3.12 4.54 1.72
N ALA A 9 -4.36 4.36 1.29
CA ALA A 9 -4.75 3.22 0.45
C ALA A 9 -4.07 3.26 -0.94
N LYS A 10 -3.89 4.47 -1.52
CA LYS A 10 -3.13 4.64 -2.76
C LYS A 10 -1.65 4.28 -2.57
N ALA A 11 -1.03 4.72 -1.48
CA ALA A 11 0.35 4.38 -1.15
C ALA A 11 0.55 2.87 -0.93
N ALA A 12 -0.36 2.21 -0.19
CA ALA A 12 -0.35 0.76 0.02
C ALA A 12 -0.50 -0.02 -1.29
N LEU A 13 -1.40 0.41 -2.18
CA LEU A 13 -1.54 -0.16 -3.52
C LEU A 13 -0.24 -0.03 -4.33
N CYS A 14 0.33 1.18 -4.41
CA CYS A 14 1.61 1.40 -5.12
C CYS A 14 2.74 0.52 -4.55
N ALA A 15 2.87 0.46 -3.23
CA ALA A 15 3.86 -0.39 -2.57
C ALA A 15 3.68 -1.89 -2.90
N SER A 16 2.42 -2.37 -3.01
CA SER A 16 2.15 -3.76 -3.41
C SER A 16 2.46 -4.05 -4.89
N LEU A 17 2.44 -3.02 -5.75
CA LEU A 17 2.80 -3.13 -7.17
C LEU A 17 4.32 -3.04 -7.40
N PHE A 18 5.05 -2.31 -6.55
CA PHE A 18 6.51 -2.27 -6.57
C PHE A 18 7.16 -3.53 -5.98
N LYS A 19 6.47 -4.25 -5.09
CA LYS A 19 6.93 -5.56 -4.59
C LYS A 19 6.98 -6.60 -5.72
N ALA A 20 7.99 -7.47 -5.68
CA ALA A 20 8.15 -8.60 -6.58
C ALA A 20 7.17 -9.75 -6.24
N ASP A 21 5.88 -9.53 -6.50
CA ASP A 21 4.81 -10.51 -6.33
C ASP A 21 3.67 -10.22 -7.34
N PRO A 22 3.59 -10.90 -8.50
CA PRO A 22 4.55 -11.88 -9.03
C PRO A 22 5.81 -11.23 -9.64
N VAL A 23 5.70 -10.01 -10.17
CA VAL A 23 6.79 -9.25 -10.80
C VAL A 23 6.67 -7.79 -10.39
N SER A 24 7.75 -7.18 -9.95
CA SER A 24 7.81 -5.75 -9.58
C SER A 24 7.55 -4.86 -10.80
N LEU A 25 6.61 -3.94 -10.70
CA LEU A 25 6.34 -2.98 -11.76
C LEU A 25 7.22 -1.74 -11.61
N SER A 26 7.55 -1.11 -12.74
CA SER A 26 8.19 0.19 -12.75
C SER A 26 7.20 1.31 -12.36
N ARG A 27 7.72 2.45 -11.93
CA ARG A 27 6.88 3.62 -11.60
C ARG A 27 5.95 4.09 -12.73
N PRO A 28 6.40 4.26 -14.00
CA PRO A 28 5.48 4.65 -15.08
C PRO A 28 4.37 3.62 -15.33
N GLU A 29 4.63 2.31 -15.19
CA GLU A 29 3.60 1.28 -15.33
C GLU A 29 2.53 1.41 -14.24
N VAL A 30 2.93 1.62 -12.98
CA VAL A 30 2.00 1.87 -11.87
C VAL A 30 1.21 3.17 -12.08
N ASP A 31 1.86 4.23 -12.56
CA ASP A 31 1.20 5.50 -12.82
C ASP A 31 0.15 5.41 -13.95
N THR A 32 0.24 4.43 -14.87
CA THR A 32 -0.79 4.22 -15.91
C THR A 32 -2.15 3.75 -15.37
N LEU A 33 -2.21 3.12 -14.19
CA LEU A 33 -3.46 2.65 -13.59
C LEU A 33 -4.43 3.79 -13.28
N PHE A 34 -3.93 4.90 -12.72
CA PHE A 34 -4.80 5.96 -12.20
C PHE A 34 -5.59 6.69 -13.31
N PRO A 35 -4.98 7.09 -14.45
CA PRO A 35 -5.73 7.60 -15.60
C PRO A 35 -6.77 6.61 -16.15
N LEU A 36 -6.48 5.31 -16.18
CA LEU A 36 -7.43 4.28 -16.64
C LEU A 36 -8.65 4.17 -15.70
N LEU A 37 -8.42 4.22 -14.39
CA LEU A 37 -9.49 4.26 -13.38
C LEU A 37 -10.30 5.54 -13.48
N ASP A 38 -9.65 6.71 -13.55
CA ASP A 38 -10.32 8.00 -13.64
C ASP A 38 -11.16 8.12 -14.91
N ALA A 39 -10.64 7.67 -16.07
CA ALA A 39 -11.38 7.60 -17.32
C ALA A 39 -12.60 6.66 -17.24
N THR A 40 -12.47 5.50 -16.59
CA THR A 40 -13.57 4.55 -16.39
C THR A 40 -14.64 5.10 -15.43
N ILE A 41 -14.23 5.78 -14.36
CA ILE A 41 -15.12 6.38 -13.38
C ILE A 41 -15.84 7.61 -13.95
N ALA A 42 -15.16 8.44 -14.74
CA ALA A 42 -15.76 9.55 -15.48
C ALA A 42 -16.72 9.05 -16.58
N GLN A 43 -16.31 8.04 -17.35
CA GLN A 43 -17.09 7.48 -18.44
C GLN A 43 -16.91 5.95 -18.51
N CYS A 44 -17.91 5.22 -18.03
CA CYS A 44 -17.98 3.76 -18.11
C CYS A 44 -18.35 3.31 -19.53
N SER A 45 -17.49 3.60 -20.51
CA SER A 45 -17.56 3.12 -21.89
C SER A 45 -16.97 1.70 -21.98
N ARG A 46 -17.36 0.93 -23.00
CA ARG A 46 -16.77 -0.39 -23.26
C ARG A 46 -15.25 -0.31 -23.39
N HIS A 47 -14.73 0.71 -24.07
CA HIS A 47 -13.29 0.90 -24.26
C HIS A 47 -12.57 1.12 -22.92
N ASN A 48 -13.03 2.07 -22.10
CA ASN A 48 -12.38 2.41 -20.83
C ASN A 48 -12.39 1.21 -19.86
N VAL A 49 -13.54 0.53 -19.74
CA VAL A 49 -13.68 -0.66 -18.90
C VAL A 49 -12.75 -1.79 -19.37
N GLN A 50 -12.70 -2.09 -20.68
CA GLN A 50 -11.80 -3.15 -21.17
C GLN A 50 -10.32 -2.78 -20.98
N SER A 51 -9.90 -1.55 -21.26
CA SER A 51 -8.51 -1.11 -21.06
C SER A 51 -8.10 -1.21 -19.58
N CYS A 52 -8.96 -0.75 -18.67
CA CYS A 52 -8.69 -0.84 -17.23
C CYS A 52 -8.74 -2.29 -16.71
N LYS A 53 -9.70 -3.10 -17.17
CA LYS A 53 -9.79 -4.53 -16.83
C LYS A 53 -8.53 -5.27 -17.28
N ASN A 54 -8.10 -5.09 -18.52
CA ASN A 54 -6.94 -5.78 -19.07
C ASN A 54 -5.67 -5.47 -18.26
N TRP A 55 -5.49 -4.21 -17.82
CA TRP A 55 -4.42 -3.83 -16.90
C TRP A 55 -4.51 -4.57 -15.56
N ILE A 56 -5.69 -4.60 -14.93
CA ILE A 56 -5.91 -5.31 -13.66
C ILE A 56 -5.64 -6.82 -13.82
N MET A 57 -6.09 -7.43 -14.91
CA MET A 57 -5.85 -8.85 -15.20
C MET A 57 -4.37 -9.17 -15.43
N ALA A 58 -3.62 -8.28 -16.08
CA ALA A 58 -2.19 -8.47 -16.33
C ALA A 58 -1.30 -8.27 -15.09
N HIS A 59 -1.67 -7.35 -14.19
CA HIS A 59 -0.77 -6.86 -13.14
C HIS A 59 -1.22 -7.13 -11.70
N VAL A 60 -2.52 -7.37 -11.48
CA VAL A 60 -3.12 -7.49 -10.13
C VAL A 60 -3.68 -8.89 -9.88
N ALA A 61 -4.40 -9.47 -10.85
CA ALA A 61 -5.22 -10.66 -10.63
C ALA A 61 -4.45 -11.88 -10.08
N SER A 62 -3.16 -12.01 -10.38
CA SER A 62 -2.32 -13.13 -9.93
C SER A 62 -1.89 -13.07 -8.46
N SER A 63 -1.95 -11.90 -7.79
CA SER A 63 -1.49 -11.76 -6.39
C SER A 63 -2.65 -11.41 -5.45
N PRO A 64 -2.86 -12.16 -4.35
CA PRO A 64 -3.89 -11.86 -3.34
C PRO A 64 -3.64 -10.50 -2.68
N ALA A 65 -2.38 -10.14 -2.43
CA ALA A 65 -2.01 -8.87 -1.82
C ALA A 65 -2.34 -7.70 -2.73
N ARG A 66 -2.08 -7.82 -4.05
CA ARG A 66 -2.45 -6.79 -5.02
C ARG A 66 -3.97 -6.70 -5.18
N CYS A 67 -4.68 -7.82 -5.30
CA CYS A 67 -6.14 -7.85 -5.32
C CYS A 67 -6.72 -7.10 -4.10
N ALA A 68 -6.31 -7.45 -2.88
CA ALA A 68 -6.80 -6.83 -1.65
C ALA A 68 -6.54 -5.32 -1.60
N ASN A 69 -5.31 -4.87 -1.91
CA ASN A 69 -4.99 -3.44 -1.88
C ASN A 69 -5.71 -2.63 -2.97
N LEU A 70 -5.99 -3.21 -4.14
CA LEU A 70 -6.82 -2.56 -5.15
C LEU A 70 -8.25 -2.35 -4.66
N ALA A 71 -8.85 -3.36 -4.02
CA ALA A 71 -10.20 -3.25 -3.48
C ALA A 71 -10.29 -2.28 -2.29
N LYS A 72 -9.28 -2.24 -1.40
CA LYS A 72 -9.15 -1.22 -0.35
C LYS A 72 -9.10 0.19 -0.95
N TYR A 73 -8.27 0.41 -1.97
CA TYR A 73 -8.17 1.69 -2.68
C TYR A 73 -9.51 2.10 -3.32
N LEU A 74 -10.18 1.19 -4.03
CA LEU A 74 -11.48 1.47 -4.66
C LEU A 74 -12.59 1.74 -3.63
N ALA A 75 -12.58 1.05 -2.48
CA ALA A 75 -13.48 1.33 -1.37
C ALA A 75 -13.25 2.73 -0.79
N ALA A 76 -12.00 3.12 -0.51
CA ALA A 76 -11.66 4.47 -0.07
C ALA A 76 -12.03 5.54 -1.13
N LEU A 77 -11.76 5.28 -2.41
CA LEU A 77 -12.10 6.17 -3.52
C LEU A 77 -13.62 6.38 -3.61
N SER A 78 -14.42 5.32 -3.44
CA SER A 78 -15.88 5.40 -3.46
C SER A 78 -16.47 6.31 -2.38
N LYS A 79 -15.81 6.38 -1.21
CA LYS A 79 -16.17 7.25 -0.09
C LYS A 79 -15.71 8.69 -0.33
N SER A 80 -14.58 8.89 -1.00
CA SER A 80 -13.96 10.21 -1.25
C SER A 80 -14.72 11.10 -2.24
N PHE A 81 -15.68 10.55 -3.00
CA PHE A 81 -16.44 11.34 -3.97
C PHE A 81 -17.26 12.43 -3.28
N PRO A 82 -17.11 13.71 -3.67
CA PRO A 82 -17.81 14.80 -3.02
C PRO A 82 -19.31 14.71 -3.32
N THR A 83 -20.13 14.77 -2.28
CA THR A 83 -21.60 14.69 -2.37
C THR A 83 -22.24 15.89 -3.07
N ASP A 84 -21.58 17.05 -3.05
CA ASP A 84 -22.19 18.36 -3.30
C ASP A 84 -21.73 19.04 -4.61
N THR A 85 -21.05 18.32 -5.50
CA THR A 85 -20.56 18.93 -6.77
C THR A 85 -21.46 18.60 -7.95
N ALA A 86 -21.77 19.61 -8.76
CA ALA A 86 -22.46 19.47 -10.06
C ALA A 86 -21.66 18.69 -11.12
N THR A 87 -20.46 18.20 -10.77
CA THR A 87 -19.57 17.41 -11.63
C THR A 87 -20.27 16.15 -12.12
N ARG A 88 -20.47 16.03 -13.43
CA ARG A 88 -20.98 14.80 -14.07
C ARG A 88 -19.81 13.83 -14.31
N PRO A 89 -19.99 12.51 -14.08
CA PRO A 89 -21.15 11.83 -13.52
C PRO A 89 -21.25 11.99 -11.99
N SER A 90 -22.47 11.93 -11.45
CA SER A 90 -22.73 12.07 -10.01
C SER A 90 -22.05 10.96 -9.17
N PRO A 91 -21.77 11.19 -7.87
CA PRO A 91 -21.10 10.24 -6.99
C PRO A 91 -21.75 8.85 -7.00
N LYS A 92 -23.08 8.81 -6.96
CA LYS A 92 -23.91 7.61 -7.11
C LYS A 92 -23.59 6.80 -8.38
N ARG A 93 -23.44 7.49 -9.51
CA ARG A 93 -23.10 6.86 -10.80
C ARG A 93 -21.62 6.45 -10.85
N LYS A 94 -20.71 7.22 -10.25
CA LYS A 94 -19.30 6.85 -10.09
C LYS A 94 -19.12 5.55 -9.28
N ARG A 95 -19.84 5.40 -8.16
CA ARG A 95 -19.85 4.15 -7.36
C ARG A 95 -20.34 2.94 -8.18
N LEU A 96 -21.36 3.14 -9.03
CA LEU A 96 -21.84 2.09 -9.94
C LEU A 96 -20.82 1.73 -11.03
N HIS A 97 -20.08 2.71 -11.57
CA HIS A 97 -19.01 2.45 -12.53
C HIS A 97 -17.86 1.60 -11.93
N ILE A 98 -17.50 1.82 -10.66
CA ILE A 98 -16.55 0.96 -9.93
C ILE A 98 -17.07 -0.49 -9.83
N LEU A 99 -18.34 -0.68 -9.46
CA LEU A 99 -18.95 -2.01 -9.37
C LEU A 99 -19.01 -2.73 -10.72
N TYR A 100 -19.24 -2.02 -11.82
CA TYR A 100 -19.19 -2.59 -13.17
C TYR A 100 -17.78 -3.02 -13.58
N LEU A 101 -16.77 -2.20 -13.32
CA LEU A 101 -15.37 -2.57 -13.56
C LEU A 101 -14.99 -3.84 -12.78
N LEU A 102 -15.30 -3.87 -11.47
CA LEU A 102 -15.01 -5.02 -10.61
C LEU A 102 -15.77 -6.28 -11.07
N SER A 103 -17.02 -6.15 -11.49
CA SER A 103 -17.82 -7.28 -12.03
C SER A 103 -17.20 -7.87 -13.30
N ASP A 104 -16.74 -7.02 -14.22
CA ASP A 104 -16.12 -7.47 -15.49
C ASP A 104 -14.76 -8.15 -15.24
N THR A 105 -13.95 -7.61 -14.33
CA THR A 105 -12.71 -8.28 -13.89
C THR A 105 -12.97 -9.63 -13.20
N LEU A 106 -14.02 -9.75 -12.37
CA LEU A 106 -14.35 -11.02 -11.70
C LEU A 106 -14.86 -12.07 -12.68
N HIS A 107 -15.68 -11.67 -13.65
CA HIS A 107 -16.15 -12.58 -14.70
C HIS A 107 -14.96 -13.11 -15.53
N ASP A 108 -13.98 -12.27 -15.84
CA ASP A 108 -12.79 -12.71 -16.59
C ASP A 108 -11.87 -13.59 -15.72
N ALA A 109 -11.68 -13.22 -14.45
CA ALA A 109 -10.92 -14.03 -13.49
C ALA A 109 -11.53 -15.43 -13.31
N ALA A 110 -12.84 -15.53 -13.13
CA ALA A 110 -13.57 -16.80 -13.04
C ALA A 110 -13.41 -17.65 -14.31
N ARG A 111 -13.45 -17.04 -15.50
CA ARG A 111 -13.20 -17.70 -16.80
C ARG A 111 -11.77 -18.23 -16.92
N THR A 112 -10.81 -17.61 -16.23
CA THR A 112 -9.41 -18.09 -16.11
C THR A 112 -9.16 -18.97 -14.88
N SER A 113 -10.22 -19.44 -14.21
CA SER A 113 -10.16 -20.25 -12.97
C SER A 113 -9.40 -19.59 -11.80
N ASN A 114 -9.31 -18.25 -11.80
CA ASN A 114 -8.64 -17.48 -10.77
C ASN A 114 -9.64 -16.93 -9.75
N SER A 115 -9.75 -17.60 -8.60
CA SER A 115 -10.61 -17.19 -7.48
C SER A 115 -9.94 -16.21 -6.50
N VAL A 116 -8.66 -15.87 -6.70
CA VAL A 116 -7.85 -15.06 -5.77
C VAL A 116 -8.47 -13.68 -5.55
N CYS A 117 -8.79 -12.98 -6.64
CA CYS A 117 -9.44 -11.67 -6.56
C CYS A 117 -10.88 -11.75 -6.04
N ALA A 118 -11.65 -12.82 -6.32
CA ALA A 118 -12.99 -12.99 -5.78
C ALA A 118 -12.98 -13.05 -4.25
N ASN A 119 -12.10 -13.88 -3.68
CA ASN A 119 -11.93 -14.01 -2.23
C ASN A 119 -11.41 -12.72 -1.60
N ALA A 120 -10.38 -12.09 -2.20
CA ALA A 120 -9.79 -10.86 -1.70
C ALA A 120 -10.73 -9.64 -1.79
N TRP A 121 -11.72 -9.66 -2.68
CA TRP A 121 -12.65 -8.54 -2.88
C TRP A 121 -13.98 -8.68 -2.15
N ALA A 122 -14.39 -9.89 -1.75
CA ALA A 122 -15.71 -10.16 -1.16
C ALA A 122 -16.11 -9.15 -0.07
N ALA A 123 -15.30 -8.99 0.99
CA ALA A 123 -15.57 -8.06 2.09
C ALA A 123 -15.64 -6.59 1.62
N HIS A 124 -14.72 -6.17 0.75
CA HIS A 124 -14.70 -4.80 0.22
C HIS A 124 -15.89 -4.52 -0.71
N LEU A 125 -16.33 -5.51 -1.49
CA LEU A 125 -17.52 -5.42 -2.33
C LEU A 125 -18.78 -5.25 -1.49
N VAL A 126 -18.89 -5.86 -0.31
CA VAL A 126 -20.04 -5.64 0.59
C VAL A 126 -20.08 -4.16 1.00
N THR A 127 -18.93 -3.57 1.36
CA THR A 127 -18.86 -2.13 1.68
C THR A 127 -19.13 -1.22 0.47
N LEU A 128 -18.70 -1.60 -0.73
CA LEU A 128 -18.95 -0.87 -1.98
C LEU A 128 -20.42 -0.92 -2.41
N VAL A 129 -21.06 -2.09 -2.29
CA VAL A 129 -22.50 -2.27 -2.57
C VAL A 129 -23.32 -1.47 -1.57
N ALA A 130 -22.98 -1.49 -0.28
CA ALA A 130 -23.65 -0.66 0.72
C ALA A 130 -23.48 0.85 0.45
N ALA A 131 -22.25 1.30 0.14
CA ALA A 131 -22.00 2.69 -0.26
C ALA A 131 -22.70 3.06 -1.58
N ALA A 132 -22.96 2.10 -2.48
CA ALA A 132 -23.76 2.33 -3.67
C ALA A 132 -25.28 2.31 -3.38
N ALA A 133 -25.73 1.60 -2.34
CA ALA A 133 -27.13 1.50 -1.92
C ALA A 133 -27.58 2.65 -1.01
N SER A 134 -26.65 3.41 -0.41
CA SER A 134 -26.91 4.54 0.51
C SER A 134 -27.56 5.79 -0.11
N PHE A 135 -28.21 5.67 -1.28
CA PHE A 135 -28.90 6.79 -1.93
C PHE A 135 -30.40 6.53 -1.92
N ASP A 136 -31.11 7.22 -1.05
CA ASP A 136 -32.56 7.10 -0.91
C ASP A 136 -33.32 7.59 -2.15
N ARG A 137 -34.59 7.17 -2.25
CA ARG A 137 -35.55 7.60 -3.29
C ARG A 137 -35.06 7.36 -4.73
N CYS A 138 -34.23 6.34 -4.92
CA CYS A 138 -33.51 6.07 -6.18
C CYS A 138 -33.81 4.69 -6.81
N PRO A 139 -35.08 4.34 -7.10
CA PRO A 139 -35.48 2.97 -7.48
C PRO A 139 -34.76 2.42 -8.71
N LYS A 140 -34.59 3.23 -9.78
CA LYS A 140 -33.84 2.84 -11.00
C LYS A 140 -32.36 2.51 -10.77
N HIS A 141 -31.81 2.85 -9.61
CA HIS A 141 -30.44 2.52 -9.21
C HIS A 141 -30.39 1.32 -8.27
N LYS A 142 -31.33 1.23 -7.33
CA LYS A 142 -31.53 0.04 -6.51
C LYS A 142 -31.74 -1.20 -7.39
N ALA A 143 -32.63 -1.13 -8.37
CA ALA A 143 -32.84 -2.18 -9.37
C ALA A 143 -31.57 -2.57 -10.17
N LYS A 144 -30.64 -1.63 -10.40
CA LYS A 144 -29.36 -1.95 -11.06
C LYS A 144 -28.39 -2.69 -10.14
N LEU A 145 -28.44 -2.43 -8.83
CA LEU A 145 -27.68 -3.19 -7.84
C LEU A 145 -28.29 -4.58 -7.64
N GLU A 146 -29.62 -4.68 -7.57
CA GLU A 146 -30.35 -5.96 -7.48
C GLU A 146 -30.06 -6.86 -8.68
N ASN A 147 -30.15 -6.34 -9.91
CA ASN A 147 -29.79 -7.08 -11.12
C ASN A 147 -28.31 -7.51 -11.15
N LEU A 148 -27.40 -6.70 -10.60
CA LEU A 148 -25.97 -6.99 -10.54
C LEU A 148 -25.67 -8.09 -9.49
N VAL A 149 -26.33 -8.08 -8.35
CA VAL A 149 -26.26 -9.15 -7.34
C VAL A 149 -26.91 -10.44 -7.86
N ALA A 150 -28.01 -10.34 -8.63
CA ALA A 150 -28.62 -11.49 -9.30
C ALA A 150 -27.67 -12.13 -10.32
N LEU A 151 -26.98 -11.33 -11.14
CA LEU A 151 -25.95 -11.81 -12.07
C LEU A 151 -24.80 -12.50 -11.35
N TRP A 152 -24.30 -11.93 -10.24
CA TRP A 152 -23.25 -12.56 -9.43
C TRP A 152 -23.67 -13.91 -8.85
N ALA A 153 -24.94 -14.06 -8.47
CA ALA A 153 -25.50 -15.34 -8.01
C ALA A 153 -25.66 -16.35 -9.17
N GLU A 154 -26.17 -15.93 -10.32
CA GLU A 154 -26.31 -16.76 -11.53
C GLU A 154 -24.94 -17.31 -11.99
N LYS A 155 -23.91 -16.47 -11.96
CA LYS A 155 -22.53 -16.85 -12.33
C LYS A 155 -21.73 -17.50 -11.19
N GLN A 156 -22.33 -17.72 -10.03
CA GLN A 156 -21.71 -18.36 -8.86
C GLN A 156 -20.35 -17.73 -8.48
N LEU A 157 -20.23 -16.40 -8.57
CA LEU A 157 -18.97 -15.68 -8.30
C LEU A 157 -18.62 -15.63 -6.80
N PHE A 158 -19.59 -15.89 -5.92
CA PHE A 158 -19.48 -15.78 -4.47
C PHE A 158 -20.31 -16.85 -3.76
N THR A 159 -19.96 -17.17 -2.52
CA THR A 159 -20.73 -18.07 -1.66
C THR A 159 -22.08 -17.46 -1.25
N GLY A 160 -23.03 -18.31 -0.84
CA GLY A 160 -24.37 -17.90 -0.42
C GLY A 160 -24.37 -16.84 0.69
N ASP A 161 -23.43 -16.91 1.63
CA ASP A 161 -23.31 -15.98 2.77
C ASP A 161 -22.86 -14.58 2.35
N VAL A 162 -22.03 -14.48 1.31
CA VAL A 162 -21.61 -13.18 0.75
C VAL A 162 -22.74 -12.60 -0.11
N LEU A 163 -23.45 -13.45 -0.86
CA LEU A 163 -24.61 -13.06 -1.64
C LEU A 163 -25.78 -12.57 -0.76
N SER A 164 -25.99 -13.15 0.42
CA SER A 164 -26.98 -12.66 1.40
C SER A 164 -26.58 -11.29 1.95
N GLN A 165 -25.31 -11.08 2.30
CA GLN A 165 -24.79 -9.76 2.72
C GLN A 165 -24.99 -8.67 1.64
N PHE A 166 -24.80 -8.99 0.35
CA PHE A 166 -25.10 -8.03 -0.72
C PHE A 166 -26.59 -7.71 -0.81
N ARG A 167 -27.48 -8.71 -0.72
CA ARG A 167 -28.94 -8.50 -0.73
C ARG A 167 -29.39 -7.67 0.46
N ASP A 168 -28.83 -7.91 1.63
CA ASP A 168 -29.06 -7.13 2.85
C ASP A 168 -28.61 -5.68 2.69
N ALA A 169 -27.40 -5.45 2.19
CA ALA A 169 -26.87 -4.11 1.94
C ALA A 169 -27.74 -3.30 0.96
N VAL A 170 -28.30 -3.94 -0.08
CA VAL A 170 -29.20 -3.29 -1.03
C VAL A 170 -30.60 -3.10 -0.45
N SER A 171 -31.10 -4.06 0.32
CA SER A 171 -32.44 -4.02 0.93
C SER A 171 -32.53 -2.94 2.01
N LYS A 172 -31.53 -2.84 2.89
CA LYS A 172 -31.41 -1.92 4.03
C LYS A 172 -30.83 -0.54 3.64
N ASN A 173 -30.84 -0.17 2.35
CA ASN A 173 -30.30 1.09 1.82
C ASN A 173 -28.87 1.42 2.33
N GLY A 174 -27.98 0.43 2.38
CA GLY A 174 -26.61 0.58 2.87
C GLY A 174 -26.41 0.46 4.38
N ASN A 175 -27.48 0.43 5.19
CA ASN A 175 -27.41 0.17 6.63
C ASN A 175 -27.20 -1.34 6.90
N ILE A 176 -25.99 -1.83 6.64
CA ILE A 176 -25.60 -3.20 6.97
C ILE A 176 -25.27 -3.33 8.46
N THR A 177 -26.06 -4.11 9.19
CA THR A 177 -25.72 -4.65 10.51
C THR A 177 -24.77 -5.86 10.38
N ALA A 178 -23.68 -5.70 9.63
CA ALA A 178 -22.67 -6.75 9.49
C ALA A 178 -21.70 -6.71 10.68
N PRO A 179 -21.35 -7.86 11.30
CA PRO A 179 -20.22 -7.90 12.21
C PRO A 179 -18.99 -7.54 11.39
N VAL A 180 -18.35 -6.42 11.70
CA VAL A 180 -17.13 -6.01 11.01
C VAL A 180 -16.05 -7.00 11.44
N ALA A 181 -15.82 -8.01 10.59
CA ALA A 181 -14.60 -8.81 10.60
C ALA A 181 -13.46 -7.86 10.25
N GLN A 182 -12.95 -7.18 11.29
CA GLN A 182 -12.12 -5.99 11.19
C GLN A 182 -10.64 -6.37 10.95
N ALA A 183 -10.42 -7.28 10.00
CA ALA A 183 -9.14 -7.37 9.32
C ALA A 183 -8.87 -6.01 8.65
N ASP A 184 -7.73 -5.40 8.97
CA ASP A 184 -7.29 -4.07 8.52
C ASP A 184 -7.96 -2.83 9.17
N ALA A 185 -8.14 -2.83 10.50
CA ALA A 185 -8.11 -1.59 11.30
C ALA A 185 -6.87 -1.47 12.20
N THR A 186 -5.78 -2.16 11.84
CA THR A 186 -4.55 -2.35 12.62
C THR A 186 -3.60 -1.14 12.65
N SER A 187 -4.13 0.10 12.63
CA SER A 187 -3.27 1.31 12.64
C SER A 187 -3.84 2.56 13.30
N THR A 188 -5.16 2.64 13.59
CA THR A 188 -5.74 3.80 14.30
C THR A 188 -6.71 3.43 15.42
N THR A 189 -7.41 2.30 15.33
CA THR A 189 -8.32 1.82 16.39
C THR A 189 -7.55 1.17 17.55
N SER A 190 -6.38 0.58 17.28
CA SER A 190 -5.53 -0.04 18.31
C SER A 190 -5.13 0.96 19.42
N LEU A 191 -4.92 2.23 19.08
CA LEU A 191 -4.57 3.29 20.04
C LEU A 191 -5.70 3.64 21.03
N LYS A 192 -6.96 3.32 20.70
CA LYS A 192 -8.11 3.56 21.59
C LYS A 192 -8.52 2.30 22.36
N VAL A 193 -8.41 1.12 21.77
CA VAL A 193 -8.69 -0.16 22.46
C VAL A 193 -7.55 -0.56 23.42
N ALA A 194 -6.29 -0.26 23.08
CA ALA A 194 -5.15 -0.46 23.98
C ALA A 194 -5.09 0.53 25.16
N LYS A 195 -6.13 1.35 25.35
CA LYS A 195 -6.24 2.23 26.53
C LYS A 195 -6.88 1.53 27.74
N GLU A 196 -7.68 0.48 27.49
CA GLU A 196 -8.42 -0.31 28.50
C GLU A 196 -7.90 -1.76 28.62
N ALA A 197 -7.20 -2.29 27.61
CA ALA A 197 -6.55 -3.59 27.71
C ALA A 197 -5.28 -3.51 28.59
N PRO A 198 -4.99 -4.54 29.43
CA PRO A 198 -3.75 -4.56 30.21
C PRO A 198 -2.53 -4.60 29.29
N TYR A 199 -1.61 -3.65 29.49
CA TYR A 199 -0.34 -3.59 28.76
C TYR A 199 0.44 -4.87 29.01
N THR A 200 0.68 -5.67 27.97
CA THR A 200 1.44 -6.92 28.05
C THR A 200 2.79 -6.73 27.36
N LEU A 201 3.88 -7.00 28.07
CA LEU A 201 5.24 -6.96 27.53
C LEU A 201 5.56 -8.27 26.79
N PRO A 202 6.18 -8.20 25.59
CA PRO A 202 6.74 -9.38 24.94
C PRO A 202 7.94 -9.91 25.74
N SER A 203 8.33 -11.17 25.52
CA SER A 203 9.49 -11.79 26.20
C SER A 203 10.85 -11.24 25.76
N SER A 204 10.92 -10.61 24.59
CA SER A 204 12.17 -10.07 24.05
C SER A 204 11.93 -8.84 23.17
N HIS A 205 12.97 -8.01 23.07
CA HIS A 205 13.00 -6.79 22.27
C HIS A 205 14.14 -6.91 21.23
N GLY A 206 13.75 -7.29 20.02
CA GLY A 206 14.64 -7.73 18.93
C GLY A 206 14.50 -9.24 18.67
N ASP A 207 15.02 -9.71 17.53
CA ASP A 207 15.01 -11.12 17.15
C ASP A 207 16.44 -11.69 17.13
N THR A 208 16.62 -12.90 17.65
CA THR A 208 17.92 -13.59 17.71
C THR A 208 18.45 -14.06 16.35
N SER A 209 17.61 -14.15 15.32
CA SER A 209 18.07 -14.47 13.95
C SER A 209 18.62 -13.24 13.19
N THR A 210 18.36 -12.04 13.70
CA THR A 210 18.68 -10.77 13.05
C THR A 210 20.10 -10.29 13.43
N PRO A 211 20.93 -9.86 12.46
CA PRO A 211 22.28 -9.34 12.75
C PRO A 211 22.25 -8.00 13.48
N TRP A 212 23.32 -7.67 14.22
CA TRP A 212 23.36 -6.55 15.17
C TRP A 212 22.97 -5.17 14.58
N TYR A 213 23.22 -4.96 13.28
CA TYR A 213 22.96 -3.71 12.57
C TYR A 213 21.48 -3.53 12.16
N ASP A 214 20.71 -4.63 12.08
CA ASP A 214 19.27 -4.62 11.80
C ASP A 214 18.41 -4.75 13.08
N LEU A 215 19.05 -4.89 14.25
CA LEU A 215 18.34 -4.91 15.53
C LEU A 215 17.78 -3.53 15.89
N PRO A 216 16.63 -3.46 16.61
CA PRO A 216 16.06 -2.19 17.06
C PRO A 216 17.04 -1.41 17.94
N VAL A 217 17.24 -0.11 17.67
CA VAL A 217 18.25 0.75 18.34
C VAL A 217 18.23 0.70 19.89
N GLY A 218 17.09 0.36 20.50
CA GLY A 218 17.00 0.14 21.95
C GLY A 218 17.93 -0.97 22.48
N THR A 219 18.32 -1.96 21.66
CA THR A 219 19.31 -3.00 22.05
C THR A 219 20.72 -2.43 22.24
N TRP A 220 21.01 -1.23 21.73
CA TRP A 220 22.32 -0.59 21.88
C TRP A 220 22.45 0.15 23.22
N LEU A 221 21.32 0.52 23.84
CA LEU A 221 21.29 1.35 25.05
C LEU A 221 22.10 0.80 26.24
N PRO A 222 22.12 -0.52 26.55
CA PRO A 222 22.96 -1.07 27.61
C PRO A 222 24.47 -0.94 27.37
N HIS A 223 24.88 -0.73 26.11
CA HIS A 223 26.28 -0.59 25.71
C HIS A 223 26.73 0.89 25.61
N LEU A 224 25.79 1.85 25.72
CA LEU A 224 26.10 3.28 25.73
C LEU A 224 26.59 3.70 27.12
N THR A 225 27.89 3.93 27.24
CA THR A 225 28.50 4.48 28.46
C THR A 225 28.54 6.02 28.39
N PRO A 226 27.87 6.75 29.31
CA PRO A 226 27.85 8.22 29.28
C PRO A 226 29.24 8.82 29.31
N ASN A 227 29.49 9.82 28.44
CA ASN A 227 30.76 10.54 28.32
C ASN A 227 32.00 9.66 27.98
N SER A 228 31.79 8.44 27.51
CA SER A 228 32.85 7.53 27.06
C SER A 228 33.12 7.68 25.57
N ALA A 229 34.40 7.77 25.19
CA ALA A 229 34.84 7.71 23.80
C ALA A 229 35.19 6.28 23.33
N ARG A 230 34.88 5.24 24.13
CA ARG A 230 35.13 3.85 23.76
C ARG A 230 34.17 3.43 22.63
N PRO A 231 34.66 2.71 21.60
CA PRO A 231 33.78 2.15 20.58
C PRO A 231 32.85 1.10 21.19
N ILE A 232 31.62 1.02 20.67
CA ILE A 232 30.66 -0.02 21.05
C ILE A 232 31.13 -1.36 20.49
N VAL A 233 31.17 -2.39 21.33
CA VAL A 233 31.50 -3.76 20.90
C VAL A 233 30.25 -4.41 20.29
N THR A 234 30.24 -4.53 18.96
CA THR A 234 29.10 -5.00 18.17
C THR A 234 28.65 -6.42 18.54
N ASP A 235 29.60 -7.29 18.89
CA ASP A 235 29.35 -8.72 19.17
C ASP A 235 28.56 -8.96 20.47
N HIS A 236 28.43 -7.92 21.29
CA HIS A 236 27.63 -7.92 22.51
C HIS A 236 26.21 -7.36 22.30
N ILE A 237 25.95 -6.67 21.18
CA ILE A 237 24.61 -6.15 20.85
C ILE A 237 23.71 -7.35 20.50
N ARG A 238 22.74 -7.63 21.37
CA ARG A 238 21.81 -8.76 21.25
C ARG A 238 20.39 -8.33 21.63
N PRO A 239 19.34 -9.09 21.24
CA PRO A 239 17.98 -8.84 21.71
C PRO A 239 17.90 -8.79 23.23
N ILE A 240 17.28 -7.73 23.75
CA ILE A 240 17.09 -7.56 25.20
C ILE A 240 15.97 -8.49 25.63
N GLN A 241 16.24 -9.35 26.62
CA GLN A 241 15.20 -10.15 27.27
C GLN A 241 14.38 -9.27 28.22
N LEU A 242 13.05 -9.42 28.16
CA LEU A 242 12.09 -8.67 28.95
C LEU A 242 11.27 -9.65 29.80
N SER A 243 10.75 -9.18 30.93
CA SER A 243 9.79 -9.93 31.75
C SER A 243 8.46 -10.05 31.00
N ALA A 244 8.27 -11.18 30.31
CA ALA A 244 7.04 -11.47 29.59
C ALA A 244 5.81 -11.46 30.51
N GLY A 245 4.72 -10.81 30.09
CA GLY A 245 3.48 -10.76 30.86
C GLY A 245 3.00 -9.34 31.13
N LEU A 246 2.20 -9.16 32.18
CA LEU A 246 1.61 -7.86 32.54
C LEU A 246 2.71 -6.84 32.87
N ALA A 247 2.65 -5.68 32.23
CA ALA A 247 3.56 -4.57 32.49
C ALA A 247 3.33 -4.00 33.90
N ASP A 248 4.41 -3.71 34.60
CA ASP A 248 4.35 -3.02 35.89
C ASP A 248 3.69 -1.64 35.78
N GLY A 249 2.90 -1.26 36.79
CA GLY A 249 2.15 -0.02 36.82
C GLY A 249 3.06 1.21 36.76
N ALA A 250 4.22 1.18 37.42
CA ALA A 250 5.17 2.29 37.39
C ALA A 250 5.79 2.49 35.99
N LEU A 251 6.05 1.40 35.26
CA LEU A 251 6.50 1.45 33.86
C LEU A 251 5.42 2.03 32.95
N VAL A 252 4.17 1.57 33.08
CA VAL A 252 3.03 2.08 32.31
C VAL A 252 2.84 3.58 32.53
N ASP A 253 2.94 4.05 33.78
CA ASP A 253 2.82 5.48 34.11
C ASP A 253 4.01 6.31 33.61
N ALA A 254 5.22 5.77 33.61
CA ALA A 254 6.39 6.43 33.02
C ALA A 254 6.22 6.60 31.50
N VAL A 255 5.74 5.58 30.79
CA VAL A 255 5.46 5.64 29.34
C VAL A 255 4.33 6.63 29.04
N LYS A 256 3.23 6.62 29.81
CA LYS A 256 2.15 7.61 29.69
C LYS A 256 2.66 9.05 29.88
N LYS A 257 3.49 9.29 30.90
CA LYS A 257 4.12 10.61 31.14
C LYS A 257 5.02 11.04 29.98
N LEU A 258 5.79 10.12 29.40
CA LEU A 258 6.63 10.40 28.23
C LEU A 258 5.80 10.78 27.00
N LEU A 259 4.76 10.02 26.68
CA LEU A 259 3.85 10.32 25.56
C LEU A 259 3.15 11.68 25.75
N CYS A 260 2.60 11.95 26.94
CA CYS A 260 2.03 13.26 27.26
C CYS A 260 3.05 14.41 27.15
N SER A 261 4.34 14.16 27.38
CA SER A 261 5.39 15.17 27.17
C SER A 261 5.66 15.41 25.68
N ALA A 262 5.75 14.34 24.88
CA ALA A 262 5.93 14.41 23.43
C ALA A 262 4.76 15.13 22.74
N ASP A 263 3.52 14.78 23.08
CA ASP A 263 2.31 15.42 22.53
C ASP A 263 2.28 16.93 22.83
N ARG A 264 2.74 17.34 24.02
CA ARG A 264 2.85 18.77 24.38
C ARG A 264 3.94 19.51 23.60
N MET A 265 5.06 18.86 23.30
CA MET A 265 6.08 19.45 22.43
C MET A 265 5.57 19.62 21.00
N HIS A 266 4.96 18.58 20.40
CA HIS A 266 4.43 18.65 19.04
C HIS A 266 3.26 19.64 18.90
N SER A 267 2.30 19.65 19.83
CA SER A 267 1.20 20.64 19.81
C SER A 267 1.67 22.08 20.05
N SER A 268 2.79 22.31 20.74
CA SER A 268 3.35 23.67 20.90
C SER A 268 3.98 24.22 19.61
N ILE A 269 4.47 23.34 18.73
CA ILE A 269 5.09 23.72 17.45
C ILE A 269 4.05 24.29 16.49
N ASP A 270 2.85 23.68 16.42
CA ASP A 270 1.75 24.13 15.56
C ASP A 270 1.21 25.53 15.93
N VAL A 271 1.36 25.95 17.19
CA VAL A 271 0.89 27.27 17.67
C VAL A 271 1.90 28.40 17.36
N SER A 272 3.15 28.07 17.03
CA SER A 272 4.24 29.05 16.88
C SER A 272 4.31 29.78 15.53
N SER A 273 3.44 29.45 14.56
CA SER A 273 3.40 30.10 13.24
C SER A 273 2.30 31.16 13.06
N ILE A 274 1.56 31.51 14.12
CA ILE A 274 0.58 32.60 14.10
C ILE A 274 0.68 33.42 15.40
N ASP A 275 1.66 34.33 15.46
CA ASP A 275 1.40 35.78 15.61
C ASP A 275 2.74 36.55 15.62
N GLY A 276 2.78 37.66 14.90
CA GLY A 276 3.93 38.54 14.83
C GLY A 276 3.67 39.86 15.55
N SER A 277 3.86 39.92 16.87
CA SER A 277 3.99 41.22 17.54
C SER A 277 4.86 41.22 18.81
N SER A 278 5.87 42.08 18.75
CA SER A 278 6.63 42.74 19.83
C SER A 278 6.43 42.29 21.30
N ARG A 279 7.52 41.82 21.92
CA ARG A 279 7.89 42.25 23.29
C ARG A 279 9.42 42.27 23.47
N SER A 280 9.92 43.36 24.03
CA SER A 280 11.34 43.69 24.15
C SER A 280 12.09 42.87 25.22
N PRO A 281 13.43 42.75 25.15
CA PRO A 281 14.19 41.75 25.90
C PRO A 281 14.82 42.26 27.22
N SER A 282 14.96 41.37 28.21
CA SER A 282 15.93 41.47 29.33
C SER A 282 15.92 40.20 30.20
N PRO A 283 16.99 39.86 30.95
CA PRO A 283 18.41 40.15 30.69
C PRO A 283 19.34 38.91 30.76
N LEU A 284 20.45 39.02 30.04
CA LEU A 284 21.70 38.24 30.09
C LEU A 284 21.90 37.27 31.28
N ARG A 285 21.78 35.95 31.04
CA ARG A 285 22.53 34.94 31.81
C ARG A 285 23.93 34.74 31.19
N LYS A 286 24.97 35.00 32.00
CA LYS A 286 26.38 35.03 31.61
C LYS A 286 26.84 33.66 31.03
N ARG A 287 27.28 33.63 29.77
CA ARG A 287 28.15 32.56 29.25
C ARG A 287 29.60 32.82 29.68
N PRO A 288 30.34 31.83 30.22
CA PRO A 288 31.80 31.90 30.28
C PRO A 288 32.40 31.96 28.86
N ARG A 289 33.43 32.79 28.66
CA ARG A 289 34.07 33.04 27.35
C ARG A 289 35.60 32.95 27.50
N ARG A 290 36.21 31.93 26.88
CA ARG A 290 37.65 31.67 26.55
C ARG A 290 37.73 30.16 26.23
N TYR A 291 38.54 29.62 25.32
CA TYR A 291 39.61 30.12 24.43
C TYR A 291 39.07 30.34 22.99
N SER A 292 39.43 31.39 22.26
CA SER A 292 40.75 31.77 21.69
C SER A 292 41.27 30.81 20.62
N SER A 293 41.49 31.38 19.45
CA SER A 293 42.00 30.79 18.21
C SER A 293 43.38 30.12 18.33
N GLU A 294 43.61 29.06 17.54
CA GLU A 294 44.91 28.92 16.89
C GLU A 294 44.78 28.36 15.47
N SER A 295 45.10 29.20 14.48
CA SER A 295 45.17 28.86 13.07
C SER A 295 46.48 28.14 12.78
N ARG A 296 46.44 26.88 12.33
CA ARG A 296 47.60 26.22 11.71
C ARG A 296 47.28 25.63 10.34
N SER A 297 47.36 26.51 9.35
CA SER A 297 47.60 26.14 7.96
C SER A 297 48.83 25.24 7.86
N ARG A 298 48.66 24.00 7.37
CA ARG A 298 49.76 23.18 6.88
C ARG A 298 49.43 22.61 5.51
N SER A 299 49.56 23.49 4.51
CA SER A 299 49.82 23.10 3.14
C SER A 299 51.04 22.17 3.11
N ARG A 300 50.87 20.94 2.60
CA ARG A 300 52.00 20.09 2.25
C ARG A 300 51.81 19.52 0.84
N SER A 301 52.17 20.34 -0.12
CA SER A 301 52.45 19.91 -1.49
C SER A 301 53.52 18.83 -1.47
N ARG A 302 53.26 17.69 -2.11
CA ARG A 302 54.32 16.77 -2.55
C ARG A 302 53.98 16.23 -3.95
N SER A 303 54.50 16.94 -4.93
CA SER A 303 54.62 16.52 -6.33
C SER A 303 55.83 15.60 -6.52
N LEU A 304 55.95 15.02 -7.73
CA LEU A 304 56.96 14.04 -8.20
C LEU A 304 56.64 12.59 -7.74
N SER A 305 56.75 11.54 -8.58
CA SER A 305 57.11 11.41 -10.01
C SER A 305 56.72 9.97 -10.46
N ARG A 306 55.96 9.74 -11.54
CA ARG A 306 56.34 9.71 -12.98
C ARG A 306 57.14 8.47 -13.44
N SER A 307 56.42 7.43 -13.86
CA SER A 307 56.79 6.34 -14.80
C SER A 307 55.46 5.82 -15.40
N ARG A 308 55.15 5.71 -16.70
CA ARG A 308 55.88 5.33 -17.95
C ARG A 308 56.54 3.95 -17.79
N THR A 309 56.15 2.88 -18.50
CA THR A 309 55.41 2.72 -19.79
C THR A 309 54.65 1.38 -19.91
N PRO A 310 53.70 1.24 -20.86
CA PRO A 310 53.20 -0.06 -21.41
C PRO A 310 54.20 -0.60 -22.48
N PRO A 311 53.93 -1.60 -23.38
CA PRO A 311 52.68 -2.31 -23.68
C PRO A 311 52.78 -3.85 -23.95
N ALA A 312 51.63 -4.49 -24.25
CA ALA A 312 51.55 -5.62 -25.17
C ALA A 312 50.21 -5.59 -25.93
N ARG A 313 50.27 -5.64 -27.26
CA ARG A 313 49.15 -5.83 -28.20
C ARG A 313 49.40 -7.16 -28.90
N GLU A 314 48.40 -8.05 -28.93
CA GLU A 314 48.10 -8.93 -30.08
C GLU A 314 46.55 -9.06 -30.13
N THR A 315 45.79 -8.79 -31.20
CA THR A 315 45.75 -9.39 -32.56
C THR A 315 45.35 -10.88 -32.50
N LEU A 316 44.36 -11.44 -33.22
CA LEU A 316 43.59 -11.10 -34.43
C LEU A 316 42.15 -11.68 -34.31
N GLN A 317 41.08 -11.01 -34.78
CA GLN A 317 40.44 -11.11 -36.12
C GLN A 317 39.55 -12.36 -36.36
N GLY A 318 38.31 -12.10 -36.79
CA GLY A 318 37.55 -12.97 -37.70
C GLY A 318 36.63 -14.02 -37.09
N TYR A 319 35.32 -13.84 -37.26
CA TYR A 319 34.55 -14.64 -38.23
C TYR A 319 33.22 -13.94 -38.57
N ARG A 320 33.04 -13.60 -39.85
CA ARG A 320 31.73 -13.30 -40.45
C ARG A 320 31.24 -14.53 -41.23
N HIS A 321 29.93 -14.57 -41.45
CA HIS A 321 29.19 -15.36 -42.45
C HIS A 321 28.89 -16.85 -42.22
N HIS A 322 27.68 -17.18 -42.69
CA HIS A 322 26.96 -18.45 -42.86
C HIS A 322 26.09 -18.92 -41.67
N ARG A 323 24.83 -19.36 -41.90
CA ARG A 323 24.07 -19.53 -43.16
C ARG A 323 22.54 -19.44 -42.90
N LEU A 324 21.81 -18.78 -43.80
CA LEU A 324 20.37 -19.01 -44.00
C LEU A 324 20.16 -20.32 -44.77
N HIS A 325 19.15 -21.13 -44.38
CA HIS A 325 18.46 -22.26 -45.10
C HIS A 325 18.01 -23.30 -44.03
N LEU A 326 16.85 -23.98 -44.04
CA LEU A 326 15.64 -24.04 -44.90
C LEU A 326 14.39 -23.75 -44.01
N LYS A 327 13.23 -23.23 -44.46
CA LYS A 327 12.27 -23.61 -45.52
C LYS A 327 11.50 -24.94 -45.32
N LEU A 328 10.20 -24.77 -45.01
CA LEU A 328 9.03 -25.44 -45.62
C LEU A 328 8.95 -26.98 -45.68
N ALA A 329 8.17 -27.57 -44.76
CA ALA A 329 7.26 -28.71 -44.96
C ALA A 329 6.31 -28.79 -43.73
N SER A 330 5.04 -29.19 -43.79
CA SER A 330 4.16 -29.42 -44.94
C SER A 330 2.70 -29.09 -44.55
N ARG A 331 1.95 -28.44 -45.45
CA ARG A 331 0.48 -28.46 -45.41
C ARG A 331 0.02 -29.77 -46.05
N HIS A 332 -0.53 -30.71 -45.30
CA HIS A 332 -1.62 -31.56 -45.82
C HIS A 332 -2.30 -32.38 -44.70
N ASN A 333 -3.50 -31.95 -44.33
CA ASN A 333 -4.70 -32.76 -44.06
C ASN A 333 -5.73 -31.84 -43.38
N GLY A 334 -6.93 -31.62 -43.90
CA GLY A 334 -7.61 -32.37 -44.95
C GLY A 334 -9.01 -32.71 -44.45
N LEU A 335 -9.99 -31.91 -44.87
CA LEU A 335 -11.41 -31.99 -44.54
C LEU A 335 -11.92 -33.39 -44.14
N ARG A 336 -12.59 -33.49 -42.99
CA ARG A 336 -13.72 -34.43 -42.83
C ARG A 336 -14.72 -33.98 -41.76
N ARG A 337 -16.01 -34.14 -42.11
CA ARG A 337 -17.23 -34.06 -41.26
C ARG A 337 -17.76 -32.67 -40.87
N ARG A 338 -18.42 -32.03 -41.84
CA ARG A 338 -19.74 -31.40 -41.62
C ARG A 338 -20.83 -32.49 -41.42
N ARG A 339 -21.98 -32.08 -40.86
CA ARG A 339 -23.31 -32.75 -40.81
C ARG A 339 -23.55 -33.86 -39.77
N ARG A 340 -24.10 -33.45 -38.61
CA ARG A 340 -25.42 -33.78 -38.00
C ARG A 340 -25.79 -32.58 -37.10
N LEU A 341 -27.01 -32.05 -36.95
CA LEU A 341 -28.36 -32.32 -37.46
C LEU A 341 -29.08 -33.61 -36.98
N PHE A 342 -30.31 -33.40 -36.49
CA PHE A 342 -31.16 -34.26 -35.65
C PHE A 342 -30.50 -34.61 -34.29
N HIS A 343 -31.14 -34.39 -33.15
CA HIS A 343 -32.59 -34.24 -32.87
C HIS A 343 -32.90 -33.06 -31.94
#